data_AF-A0A7S3J3M4-F1
#
_entry.id   AF-A0A7S3J3M4-F1
#
_cell.length_a   1.000
_cell.length_b   1.000
_cell.length_c   1.000
_cell.angle_alpha   90.00
_cell.angle_beta   90.00
_cell.angle_gamma   90.00
#
_symmetry.space_group_name_H-M   'P 1'
#
loop_
_entity.id
_entity.type
_entity.pdbx_description
1 polymer ?
#
loop_
_entity_poly.entity_id
_entity_poly.type
_entity_poly.pdbx_seq_one_letter_code
_entity_poly.pdbx_strand_id
1 'polypeptide(L)'
;MQRLFTPGAINQFSHTLQKDQATKLFTLLSKYVPETKKEKRQRLKEEASKKNENKEENTQKPVVVKFGLNHVTTLVEEKQAKLVVIAHDVEPIELMVFLPSLCRKMDVPYCFVKGKARLGKFVHQKTTTCLAITDVRRE
;
A
#
# COMPACT_ATOMS: atom_id res chain seq x y z
N MET A 1 -9.06 9.87 -27.49
CA MET A 1 -10.40 9.57 -28.06
C MET A 1 -10.95 8.32 -27.37
N GLN A 2 -11.77 8.50 -26.33
CA GLN A 2 -12.64 7.43 -25.86
C GLN A 2 -13.90 7.47 -26.74
N ARG A 3 -14.14 6.41 -27.51
CA ARG A 3 -15.27 6.31 -28.46
C ARG A 3 -16.56 5.84 -27.79
N LEU A 4 -16.45 5.22 -26.63
CA LEU A 4 -17.58 4.69 -25.86
C LEU A 4 -17.75 5.53 -24.58
N PHE A 5 -19.01 5.72 -24.17
CA PHE A 5 -19.33 6.32 -22.89
C PHE A 5 -18.83 5.42 -21.75
N THR A 6 -17.95 5.95 -20.90
CA THR A 6 -17.38 5.22 -19.78
C THR A 6 -18.21 5.48 -18.51
N PRO A 7 -18.70 4.43 -17.82
CA PRO A 7 -19.38 4.60 -16.54
C PRO A 7 -18.49 5.33 -15.52
N GLY A 8 -19.08 6.16 -14.67
CA GLY A 8 -18.34 6.96 -13.68
C GLY A 8 -17.44 6.14 -12.75
N ALA A 9 -17.88 4.93 -12.39
CA ALA A 9 -17.11 3.98 -11.57
C ALA A 9 -15.81 3.49 -12.24
N ILE A 10 -15.73 3.53 -13.57
CA ILE A 10 -14.51 3.20 -14.34
C ILE A 10 -13.74 4.49 -14.62
N ASN A 11 -14.44 5.56 -14.98
CA ASN A 11 -13.81 6.82 -15.36
C ASN A 11 -12.97 7.45 -14.22
N GLN A 12 -13.30 7.18 -12.96
CA GLN A 12 -12.51 7.63 -11.81
C GLN A 12 -11.03 7.19 -11.87
N PHE A 13 -10.70 6.05 -12.48
CA PHE A 13 -9.31 5.58 -12.64
C PHE A 13 -8.50 6.43 -13.62
N SER A 14 -9.16 7.18 -14.51
CA SER A 14 -8.49 8.14 -15.40
C SER A 14 -7.95 9.35 -14.63
N HIS A 15 -8.56 9.69 -13.50
CA HIS A 15 -8.18 10.84 -12.67
C HIS A 15 -7.12 10.42 -11.66
N THR A 16 -5.86 10.80 -11.92
CA THR A 16 -4.69 10.39 -11.15
C THR A 16 -3.98 11.58 -10.52
N LEU A 17 -3.22 11.33 -9.45
CA LEU A 17 -2.38 12.34 -8.81
C LEU A 17 -1.42 12.98 -9.82
N GLN A 18 -1.25 14.29 -9.68
CA GLN A 18 -0.21 15.04 -10.38
C GLN A 18 1.18 14.55 -9.97
N LYS A 19 2.16 14.72 -10.86
CA LYS A 19 3.52 14.20 -10.68
C LYS A 19 4.16 14.71 -9.37
N ASP A 20 3.99 15.98 -9.04
CA ASP A 20 4.62 16.59 -7.87
C ASP A 20 4.06 16.02 -6.55
N GLN A 21 2.75 15.81 -6.51
CA GLN A 21 2.08 15.18 -5.36
C GLN A 21 2.46 13.70 -5.24
N ALA A 22 2.58 13.00 -6.38
CA ALA A 22 3.02 11.61 -6.39
C ALA A 22 4.46 11.46 -5.87
N THR A 23 5.36 12.38 -6.22
CA THR A 23 6.75 12.37 -5.69
C THR A 23 6.76 12.48 -4.16
N LYS A 24 5.98 13.42 -3.58
CA LYS A 24 5.86 13.57 -2.13
C LYS A 24 5.32 12.29 -1.46
N LEU A 25 4.29 11.69 -2.05
CA LEU A 25 3.73 10.43 -1.58
C LEU A 25 4.78 9.31 -1.61
N PHE A 26 5.57 9.23 -2.69
CA PHE A 26 6.62 8.22 -2.82
C PHE A 26 7.77 8.40 -1.84
N THR A 27 8.16 9.64 -1.55
CA THR A 27 9.14 9.95 -0.49
C THR A 27 8.63 9.56 0.90
N LEU A 28 7.33 9.67 1.15
CA LEU A 28 6.72 9.14 2.37
C LEU A 28 6.79 7.61 2.39
N LEU A 29 6.35 6.95 1.31
CA LEU A 29 6.30 5.49 1.21
C LEU A 29 7.68 4.83 1.32
N SER A 30 8.75 5.47 0.85
CA SER A 30 10.12 4.93 0.95
C SER A 30 10.57 4.70 2.40
N LYS A 31 10.00 5.42 3.38
CA LYS A 31 10.32 5.27 4.80
C LYS A 31 9.68 4.04 5.44
N TYR A 32 8.63 3.48 4.83
CA TYR A 32 7.80 2.41 5.38
C TYR A 32 7.87 1.11 4.55
N VAL A 33 8.93 0.95 3.76
CA VAL A 33 9.14 -0.20 2.89
C VAL A 33 9.28 -1.49 3.73
N PRO A 34 8.57 -2.58 3.39
CA PRO A 34 8.74 -3.86 4.06
C PRO A 34 10.12 -4.48 3.77
N GLU A 35 10.57 -5.33 4.70
CA GLU A 35 11.84 -6.03 4.61
C GLU A 35 11.91 -6.96 3.38
N THR A 36 13.10 -7.09 2.81
CA THR A 36 13.39 -8.11 1.81
C THR A 36 13.49 -9.50 2.45
N LYS A 37 13.38 -10.56 1.64
CA LYS A 37 13.55 -11.94 2.12
C LYS A 37 14.92 -12.19 2.76
N LYS A 38 15.98 -11.50 2.30
CA LYS A 38 17.34 -11.63 2.83
C LYS A 38 17.45 -10.98 4.21
N GLU A 39 17.01 -9.74 4.33
CA GLU A 39 16.98 -9.00 5.60
C GLU A 39 16.11 -9.72 6.64
N LYS A 40 14.93 -10.21 6.24
CA LYS A 40 14.07 -10.99 7.12
C LYS A 40 14.75 -12.26 7.64
N ARG A 41 15.52 -12.97 6.79
CA ARG A 41 16.28 -14.15 7.21
C ARG A 41 17.40 -13.77 8.19
N GLN A 42 18.06 -12.64 7.97
CA GLN A 42 19.10 -12.14 8.86
C GLN A 42 18.51 -11.73 10.22
N ARG A 43 17.42 -10.96 10.23
CA ARG A 43 16.71 -10.59 11.46
C ARG A 43 16.29 -11.80 12.27
N LEU A 44 15.72 -12.83 11.63
CA LEU A 44 15.33 -14.06 12.33
C LEU A 44 16.53 -14.82 12.92
N LYS A 45 17.71 -14.77 12.27
CA LYS A 45 18.93 -15.37 12.83
C LYS A 45 19.43 -14.59 14.04
N GLU A 46 19.42 -13.26 13.98
CA GLU A 46 19.84 -12.37 15.06
C GLU A 46 18.88 -12.46 16.25
N GLU A 47 17.57 -12.53 16.01
CA GLU A 47 16.55 -12.78 17.03
C GLU A 47 16.77 -14.15 17.69
N ALA A 48 17.07 -15.20 16.90
CA ALA A 48 17.35 -16.53 17.43
C ALA A 48 18.62 -16.55 18.29
N SER A 49 19.70 -15.86 17.90
CA SER A 49 20.92 -15.77 18.72
C SER A 49 20.68 -14.99 20.01
N LYS A 50 19.96 -13.86 19.95
CA LYS A 50 19.61 -13.06 21.14
C LYS A 50 18.76 -13.85 22.14
N LYS A 51 17.83 -14.67 21.63
CA LYS A 51 16.99 -15.53 22.46
C LYS A 51 17.80 -16.63 23.17
N ASN A 52 18.79 -17.22 22.49
CA ASN A 52 19.70 -18.18 23.11
C ASN A 52 20.55 -17.56 24.23
N GLU A 53 20.84 -16.26 24.14
CA GLU A 53 21.56 -15.49 25.18
C GLU A 53 20.65 -14.97 26.31
N ASN A 54 19.36 -15.35 26.35
CA ASN A 54 18.35 -14.89 27.33
C ASN A 54 18.21 -13.35 27.44
N LYS A 55 18.58 -12.61 26.39
CA LYS A 55 18.34 -11.16 26.29
C LYS A 55 17.06 -10.94 25.49
N GLU A 56 15.93 -10.97 26.18
CA GLU A 56 14.64 -10.60 25.58
C GLU A 56 14.51 -9.07 25.50
N GLU A 57 14.82 -8.51 24.33
CA GLU A 57 14.50 -7.11 24.03
C GLU A 57 13.09 -7.02 23.42
N ASN A 58 12.19 -6.29 24.08
CA ASN A 58 10.87 -5.91 23.54
C ASN A 58 11.05 -5.02 22.31
N THR A 59 11.16 -5.64 21.14
CA THR A 59 11.32 -4.91 19.88
C THR A 59 9.97 -4.34 19.46
N GLN A 60 9.88 -3.01 19.33
CA GLN A 60 8.66 -2.36 18.86
C GLN A 60 8.30 -2.84 17.45
N LYS A 61 7.02 -3.15 17.22
CA LYS A 61 6.52 -3.67 15.94
C LYS A 61 6.83 -2.67 14.82
N PRO A 62 7.51 -3.09 13.73
CA PRO A 62 7.84 -2.18 12.64
C PRO A 62 6.57 -1.73 11.93
N VAL A 63 6.42 -0.41 11.79
CA VAL A 63 5.39 0.21 10.96
C VAL A 63 5.83 0.06 9.51
N VAL A 64 5.03 -0.67 8.72
CA VAL A 64 5.29 -0.96 7.32
C VAL A 64 4.03 -0.74 6.50
N VAL A 65 4.20 -0.39 5.23
CA VAL A 65 3.09 -0.32 4.27
C VAL A 65 2.43 -1.68 4.16
N LYS A 66 1.10 -1.70 4.22
CA LYS A 66 0.30 -2.90 3.99
C LYS A 66 -0.04 -2.98 2.51
N PHE A 67 0.02 -4.18 1.96
CA PHE A 67 -0.16 -4.39 0.52
C PHE A 67 -0.99 -5.63 0.24
N GLY A 68 -1.56 -5.67 -0.97
CA GLY A 68 -2.43 -6.74 -1.44
C GLY A 68 -3.91 -6.39 -1.26
N LEU A 69 -4.73 -6.70 -2.28
CA LEU A 69 -6.14 -6.32 -2.33
C LEU A 69 -6.91 -6.78 -1.10
N ASN A 70 -6.92 -8.08 -0.81
CA ASN A 70 -7.71 -8.66 0.29
C ASN A 70 -7.30 -8.12 1.67
N HIS A 71 -6.00 -7.84 1.86
CA HIS A 71 -5.53 -7.30 3.12
C HIS A 71 -5.92 -5.83 3.27
N VAL A 72 -5.79 -5.05 2.19
CA VAL A 72 -6.20 -3.64 2.18
C VAL A 72 -7.70 -3.49 2.39
N THR A 73 -8.53 -4.36 1.79
CA THR A 73 -9.99 -4.31 1.98
C THR A 73 -10.38 -4.53 3.43
N THR A 74 -9.80 -5.54 4.10
CA THR A 74 -10.06 -5.78 5.53
C THR A 74 -9.64 -4.58 6.39
N LEU A 75 -8.50 -3.96 6.10
CA LEU A 75 -8.03 -2.77 6.84
C LEU A 75 -8.94 -1.54 6.64
N VAL A 76 -9.58 -1.42 5.47
CA VAL A 76 -10.55 -0.35 5.19
C VAL A 76 -11.86 -0.62 5.91
N GLU A 77 -12.33 -1.87 5.92
CA GLU A 77 -13.53 -2.29 6.65
C GLU A 77 -13.37 -2.10 8.17
N GLU A 78 -12.20 -2.41 8.71
CA GLU A 78 -11.85 -2.18 10.12
C GLU A 78 -11.55 -0.71 10.45
N LYS A 79 -11.56 0.20 9.45
CA LYS A 79 -11.18 1.62 9.58
C LYS A 79 -9.78 1.85 10.19
N GLN A 80 -8.87 0.90 9.99
CA GLN A 80 -7.47 1.01 10.44
C GLN A 80 -6.58 1.70 9.40
N ALA A 81 -7.00 1.74 8.13
CA ALA A 81 -6.27 2.42 7.07
C ALA A 81 -6.45 3.95 7.19
N LYS A 82 -5.33 4.68 7.26
CA LYS A 82 -5.31 6.16 7.24
C LYS A 82 -5.32 6.71 5.82
N LEU A 83 -4.70 6.01 4.87
CA LEU A 83 -4.65 6.38 3.46
C LEU A 83 -4.53 5.13 2.59
N VAL A 84 -5.30 5.06 1.51
CA VAL A 84 -5.22 4.00 0.50
C VAL A 84 -4.67 4.56 -0.82
N VAL A 85 -3.70 3.87 -1.39
CA VAL A 85 -3.09 4.20 -2.69
C VAL A 85 -3.49 3.12 -3.69
N ILE A 86 -4.13 3.53 -4.78
CA ILE A 86 -4.69 2.66 -5.81
C ILE A 86 -3.96 2.89 -7.13
N ALA A 87 -3.54 1.84 -7.81
CA ALA A 87 -3.00 1.95 -9.17
C ALA A 87 -4.10 2.19 -10.20
N HIS A 88 -3.84 3.03 -11.19
CA HIS A 88 -4.80 3.28 -12.29
C HIS A 88 -4.82 2.21 -13.40
N ASP A 89 -3.71 1.48 -13.56
CA ASP A 89 -3.40 0.61 -14.71
C ASP A 89 -3.58 -0.87 -14.35
N VAL A 90 -4.60 -1.17 -13.55
CA VAL A 90 -4.90 -2.52 -13.09
C VAL A 90 -5.65 -3.29 -14.18
N GLU A 91 -5.17 -4.51 -14.43
CA GLU A 91 -5.81 -5.47 -15.32
C GLU A 91 -5.94 -6.75 -14.51
N PRO A 92 -7.15 -7.30 -14.32
CA PRO A 92 -8.50 -6.82 -14.69
C PRO A 92 -9.02 -5.69 -13.76
N ILE A 93 -9.81 -4.74 -14.31
CA ILE A 93 -10.26 -3.54 -13.59
C ILE A 93 -11.35 -3.85 -12.55
N GLU A 94 -12.13 -4.91 -12.79
CA GLU A 94 -13.22 -5.41 -11.96
C GLU A 94 -12.78 -5.67 -10.52
N LEU A 95 -11.51 -6.05 -10.33
CA LEU A 95 -10.90 -6.27 -9.01
C LEU A 95 -10.77 -5.01 -8.17
N MET A 96 -10.80 -3.83 -8.79
CA MET A 96 -10.56 -2.56 -8.12
C MET A 96 -11.75 -1.60 -8.15
N VAL A 97 -12.74 -1.80 -9.03
CA VAL A 97 -13.89 -0.88 -9.19
C VAL A 97 -14.62 -0.64 -7.86
N PHE A 98 -14.69 -1.64 -6.98
CA PHE A 98 -15.39 -1.51 -5.69
C PHE A 98 -14.59 -0.76 -4.61
N LEU A 99 -13.27 -0.73 -4.69
CA LEU A 99 -12.42 -0.25 -3.61
C LEU A 99 -12.57 1.27 -3.35
N PRO A 100 -12.63 2.16 -4.36
CA PRO A 100 -12.92 3.58 -4.14
C PRO A 100 -14.27 3.80 -3.46
N SER A 101 -15.29 3.03 -3.86
CA SER A 101 -16.64 3.09 -3.27
C SER A 101 -16.62 2.64 -1.80
N LEU A 102 -15.86 1.59 -1.49
CA LEU A 102 -15.66 1.10 -0.12
C LEU A 102 -14.93 2.14 0.74
N CYS A 103 -13.84 2.73 0.23
CA CYS A 103 -13.09 3.78 0.93
C CYS A 103 -13.99 4.98 1.23
N ARG A 104 -14.81 5.41 0.26
CA ARG A 104 -15.78 6.51 0.46
C ARG A 104 -16.88 6.16 1.47
N LYS A 105 -17.36 4.91 1.51
CA LYS A 105 -18.36 4.47 2.49
C LYS A 105 -17.80 4.43 3.92
N MET A 106 -16.52 4.09 4.06
CA MET A 106 -15.86 3.95 5.36
C MET A 106 -15.14 5.23 5.83
N ASP A 107 -15.27 6.33 5.08
CA ASP A 107 -14.59 7.62 5.31
C ASP A 107 -13.05 7.53 5.34
N VAL A 108 -12.48 6.63 4.53
CA VAL A 108 -11.03 6.49 4.38
C VAL A 108 -10.58 7.24 3.12
N PRO A 109 -9.60 8.17 3.21
CA PRO A 109 -9.12 8.87 2.04
C PRO A 109 -8.33 7.92 1.13
N TYR A 110 -8.54 8.07 -0.18
CA TYR A 110 -7.86 7.28 -1.20
C TYR A 110 -7.30 8.17 -2.32
N CYS A 111 -6.31 7.65 -3.02
CA CYS A 111 -5.68 8.35 -4.14
C CYS A 111 -5.31 7.39 -5.28
N PHE A 112 -5.44 7.85 -6.52
CA PHE A 112 -5.02 7.09 -7.70
C PHE A 112 -3.63 7.51 -8.14
N VAL A 113 -2.76 6.53 -8.37
CA VAL A 113 -1.36 6.73 -8.77
C VAL A 113 -1.09 6.05 -10.10
N LYS A 114 -0.23 6.69 -10.91
CA LYS A 114 0.20 6.14 -12.20
C LYS A 114 1.25 5.04 -12.01
N GLY A 115 0.93 3.83 -12.47
CA GLY A 115 1.86 2.72 -12.62
C GLY A 115 1.84 1.73 -11.46
N LYS A 116 1.16 0.59 -11.64
CA LYS A 116 1.15 -0.56 -10.71
C LYS A 116 2.56 -1.14 -10.50
N ALA A 117 3.41 -1.03 -11.51
CA ALA A 117 4.81 -1.41 -11.44
C ALA A 117 5.62 -0.52 -10.47
N ARG A 118 5.29 0.78 -10.39
CA ARG A 118 5.97 1.70 -9.45
C ARG A 118 5.59 1.38 -8.01
N LEU A 119 4.32 1.10 -7.75
CA LEU A 119 3.87 0.65 -6.42
C LEU A 119 4.54 -0.67 -6.03
N GLY A 120 4.67 -1.61 -6.98
CA GLY A 120 5.35 -2.88 -6.77
C GLY A 120 6.80 -2.74 -6.25
N LYS A 121 7.55 -1.74 -6.75
CA LYS A 121 8.93 -1.49 -6.31
C LYS A 121 9.04 -1.23 -4.81
N PHE A 122 8.06 -0.57 -4.20
CA PHE A 122 8.09 -0.29 -2.76
C PHE A 122 7.87 -1.53 -1.89
N VAL A 123 7.29 -2.60 -2.44
CA VAL A 123 6.99 -3.83 -1.70
C VAL A 123 7.78 -5.04 -2.23
N HIS A 124 8.82 -4.79 -3.01
CA HIS A 124 9.66 -5.81 -3.64
C HIS A 124 8.90 -6.80 -4.53
N GLN A 125 7.85 -6.32 -5.20
CA GLN A 125 7.03 -7.09 -6.15
C GLN A 125 7.11 -6.48 -7.56
N LYS A 126 6.84 -7.30 -8.58
CA LYS A 126 6.78 -6.82 -9.98
C LYS A 126 5.63 -5.82 -10.17
N THR A 127 4.50 -6.09 -9.56
CA THR A 127 3.29 -5.27 -9.63
C THR A 127 2.58 -5.28 -8.29
N THR A 128 1.93 -4.17 -7.96
CA THR A 128 1.03 -4.10 -6.81
C THR A 128 -0.13 -3.18 -7.17
N THR A 129 -1.34 -3.66 -6.89
CA THR A 129 -2.57 -2.99 -7.28
C THR A 129 -2.98 -1.93 -6.25
N CYS A 130 -2.85 -2.24 -4.96
CA CYS A 130 -3.13 -1.32 -3.85
C CYS A 130 -2.14 -1.42 -2.70
N LEU A 131 -1.93 -0.27 -2.05
CA LEU A 131 -1.19 -0.11 -0.81
C LEU A 131 -2.05 0.63 0.23
N ALA A 132 -1.86 0.35 1.50
CA ALA A 132 -2.47 1.08 2.60
C ALA A 132 -1.44 1.47 3.64
N ILE A 133 -1.57 2.68 4.16
CA ILE A 133 -0.83 3.19 5.30
C ILE A 133 -1.75 3.09 6.51
N THR A 134 -1.39 2.27 7.49
CA THR A 134 -2.15 2.13 8.75
C THR A 134 -1.64 3.08 9.82
N ASP A 135 -0.32 3.27 9.88
CA ASP A 135 0.29 4.15 10.87
C ASP A 135 1.47 4.92 10.29
N VAL A 136 1.77 6.07 10.89
CA VAL A 136 2.82 6.99 10.48
C VAL A 136 3.55 7.43 11.74
N ARG A 137 4.88 7.32 11.73
CA ARG A 137 5.73 7.82 12.79
C ARG A 137 5.60 9.34 12.87
N ARG A 138 5.54 9.86 14.09
CA ARG A 138 5.69 11.31 14.33
C ARG A 138 7.17 11.63 14.12
N GLU A 139 7.44 12.42 13.07
CA GLU A 139 8.77 12.98 12.80
C GLU A 139 8.99 14.24 13.63
#